data_AF-A0A973WGL8-F1
#
_entry.id   AF-A0A973WGL8-F1
#
_cell.length_a   1.000
_cell.length_b   1.000
_cell.length_c   1.000
_cell.angle_alpha   90.00
_cell.angle_beta   90.00
_cell.angle_gamma   90.00
#
_symmetry.space_group_name_H-M   'P 1'
#
loop_
_entity.id
_entity.type
_entity.pdbx_description
1 polymer ?
#
loop_
_entity_poly.entity_id
_entity_poly.type
_entity_poly.pdbx_seq_one_letter_code
_entity_poly.pdbx_strand_id
1 'polypeptide(L)'
;NFDIDENYLDVLGINLKEGRNFLPEDSDSANVVLINETAAKNLNFEGGAVGKALNLGKELRIVGIVEDFHFNSKKEPIEATLFKPLDGTGSSLVLRLTPQEIGTTMDALKAKYRSITGGDEMNSYFLEDQINSQYKQENVMITMINTFVVVAALVAFIGLFGISGYTARRRLKEMSIRKVLGASFMAIQKTLNLSSLLRLILATIIAIPVVYYWMDSWLSSFAYRIDLPLGLIVLAVAVACVVVLSTALLHSIRAYLINPVDVLKEE
;
A
#
# COMPACT_ATOMS: atom_id res chain seq x y z
N ASN A 1 -10.18 12.07 22.88
CA ASN A 1 -11.41 11.74 23.64
C ASN A 1 -12.59 11.78 22.69
N PHE A 2 -13.48 10.80 22.76
CA PHE A 2 -14.72 10.77 22.00
C PHE A 2 -15.91 10.65 22.96
N ASP A 3 -16.96 11.39 22.70
CA ASP A 3 -18.22 11.25 23.44
C ASP A 3 -19.16 10.42 22.58
N ILE A 4 -19.62 9.29 23.13
CA ILE A 4 -20.34 8.25 22.38
C ILE A 4 -21.57 7.77 23.14
N ASP A 5 -22.57 7.30 22.40
CA ASP A 5 -23.73 6.61 22.95
C ASP A 5 -23.47 5.09 23.07
N GLU A 6 -24.44 4.36 23.61
CA GLU A 6 -24.35 2.90 23.77
C GLU A 6 -24.29 2.14 22.43
N ASN A 7 -24.75 2.74 21.33
CA ASN A 7 -24.84 2.08 20.02
C ASN A 7 -23.60 2.33 19.14
N TYR A 8 -22.80 3.34 19.46
CA TYR A 8 -21.66 3.78 18.66
C TYR A 8 -20.69 2.65 18.29
N LEU A 9 -20.34 1.79 19.26
CA LEU A 9 -19.42 0.68 19.03
C LEU A 9 -19.99 -0.33 18.02
N ASP A 10 -21.29 -0.65 18.11
CA ASP A 10 -21.94 -1.59 17.19
C ASP A 10 -22.08 -1.01 15.78
N VAL A 11 -22.44 0.28 15.68
CA VAL A 11 -22.54 1.01 14.41
C VAL A 11 -21.20 1.01 13.66
N LEU A 12 -20.09 1.20 14.38
CA LEU A 12 -18.74 1.16 13.81
C LEU A 12 -18.13 -0.25 13.74
N GLY A 13 -18.79 -1.26 14.32
CA GLY A 13 -18.27 -2.62 14.41
C GLY A 13 -16.99 -2.74 15.25
N ILE A 14 -16.84 -1.88 16.27
CA ILE A 14 -15.73 -1.92 17.23
C ILE A 14 -16.08 -2.95 18.31
N ASN A 15 -15.25 -3.97 18.46
CA ASN A 15 -15.49 -5.00 19.47
C ASN A 15 -15.05 -4.55 20.86
N LEU A 16 -15.82 -4.95 21.87
CA LEU A 16 -15.43 -4.83 23.26
C LEU A 16 -14.56 -6.04 23.64
N LYS A 17 -13.35 -5.79 24.14
CA LYS A 17 -12.39 -6.83 24.52
C LYS A 17 -12.60 -7.31 25.96
N GLU A 18 -12.77 -6.37 26.89
CA GLU A 18 -12.93 -6.64 28.32
C GLU A 18 -13.92 -5.67 28.96
N GLY A 19 -14.58 -6.10 30.04
CA GLY A 19 -15.55 -5.29 30.78
C GLY A 19 -16.92 -5.21 30.12
N ARG A 20 -17.53 -4.03 30.12
CA ARG A 20 -18.86 -3.78 29.53
C ARG A 20 -18.89 -2.47 28.74
N ASN A 21 -19.83 -2.37 27.79
CA ASN A 21 -20.17 -1.11 27.12
C ASN A 21 -20.93 -0.17 28.08
N PHE A 22 -21.14 1.08 27.66
CA PHE A 22 -22.01 2.02 28.36
C PHE A 22 -23.45 1.50 28.44
N LEU A 23 -24.07 1.69 29.59
CA LEU A 23 -25.48 1.42 29.81
C LEU A 23 -26.26 2.74 29.66
N PRO A 24 -27.57 2.70 29.34
CA PRO A 24 -28.40 3.91 29.30
C PRO A 24 -28.38 4.72 30.61
N GLU A 25 -28.13 4.06 31.74
CA GLU A 25 -28.02 4.67 33.08
C GLU A 25 -26.68 5.38 33.33
N ASP A 26 -25.66 5.14 32.49
CA ASP A 26 -24.34 5.75 32.61
C ASP A 26 -24.28 7.17 31.98
N SER A 27 -25.39 7.70 31.45
CA SER A 27 -25.44 9.05 30.86
C SER A 27 -25.32 10.18 31.90
N ASP A 28 -24.73 11.31 31.52
CA ASP A 28 -24.71 12.62 32.19
C ASP A 28 -24.08 12.72 33.61
N SER A 29 -23.95 11.62 34.36
CA SER A 29 -23.48 11.62 35.75
C SER A 29 -22.51 10.50 36.12
N ALA A 30 -22.33 9.50 35.27
CA ALA A 30 -21.42 8.41 35.57
C ALA A 30 -19.98 8.87 35.29
N ASN A 31 -19.16 8.88 36.34
CA ASN A 31 -17.71 9.00 36.25
C ASN A 31 -17.14 7.70 35.65
N VAL A 32 -17.52 7.37 34.43
CA VAL A 32 -17.13 6.12 33.76
C VAL A 32 -16.57 6.40 32.38
N VAL A 33 -15.64 5.55 31.95
CA VAL A 33 -14.97 5.67 30.66
C VAL A 33 -14.67 4.31 30.06
N LEU A 34 -14.64 4.25 28.73
CA LEU A 34 -14.01 3.17 27.99
C LEU A 34 -12.65 3.64 27.49
N ILE A 35 -11.73 2.71 27.35
CA ILE A 35 -10.40 2.99 26.78
C ILE A 35 -10.08 1.94 25.72
N ASN A 36 -9.22 2.27 24.75
CA ASN A 36 -8.71 1.25 23.83
C ASN A 36 -7.55 0.44 24.44
N GLU A 37 -7.14 -0.63 23.76
CA GLU A 37 -6.05 -1.49 24.21
C GLU A 37 -4.73 -0.71 24.34
N THR A 38 -4.45 0.21 23.42
CA THR A 38 -3.24 1.04 23.49
C THR A 38 -3.23 1.93 24.74
N ALA A 39 -4.35 2.56 25.10
CA ALA A 39 -4.47 3.32 26.35
C ALA A 39 -4.29 2.41 27.58
N ALA A 40 -4.90 1.22 27.58
CA ALA A 40 -4.76 0.27 28.69
C ALA A 40 -3.30 -0.17 28.89
N LYS A 41 -2.57 -0.42 27.79
CA LYS A 41 -1.13 -0.75 27.82
C LYS A 41 -0.30 0.43 28.34
N ASN A 42 -0.57 1.64 27.87
CA ASN A 42 0.19 2.84 28.28
C ASN A 42 0.00 3.18 29.76
N LEU A 43 -1.20 2.97 30.29
CA LEU A 43 -1.51 3.23 31.71
C LEU A 43 -0.94 2.14 32.64
N ASN A 44 -0.61 0.95 32.10
CA ASN A 44 0.11 -0.12 32.76
C ASN A 44 -0.41 -0.48 34.18
N PHE A 45 -1.74 -0.62 34.32
CA PHE A 45 -2.35 -0.99 35.60
C PHE A 45 -2.04 -2.44 35.99
N GLU A 46 -1.52 -2.65 37.20
CA GLU A 46 -1.36 -3.99 37.77
C GLU A 46 -2.72 -4.67 37.99
N GLY A 47 -2.86 -5.88 37.43
CA GLY A 47 -4.06 -6.71 37.54
C GLY A 47 -5.19 -6.35 36.56
N GLY A 48 -4.94 -5.51 35.56
CA GLY A 48 -5.92 -5.10 34.55
C GLY A 48 -6.49 -3.69 34.77
N ALA A 49 -6.94 -3.07 33.68
CA ALA A 49 -7.38 -1.67 33.69
C ALA A 49 -8.87 -1.51 34.07
N VAL A 50 -9.72 -2.53 33.83
CA VAL A 50 -11.15 -2.47 34.15
C VAL A 50 -11.36 -2.36 35.66
N GLY A 51 -12.24 -1.43 36.06
CA GLY A 51 -12.55 -1.13 37.46
C GLY A 51 -11.59 -0.15 38.14
N LYS A 52 -10.45 0.18 37.51
CA LYS A 52 -9.50 1.16 38.05
C LYS A 52 -9.99 2.59 37.83
N ALA A 53 -9.55 3.48 38.71
CA ALA A 53 -9.79 4.92 38.60
C ALA A 53 -8.65 5.60 37.83
N LEU A 54 -9.03 6.49 36.92
CA LEU A 54 -8.18 7.34 36.12
C LEU A 54 -8.47 8.79 36.53
N ASN A 55 -7.46 9.52 36.98
CA ASN A 55 -7.62 10.91 37.39
C ASN A 55 -7.22 11.85 36.24
N LEU A 56 -8.20 12.49 35.62
CA LEU A 56 -8.02 13.48 34.55
C LEU A 56 -8.67 14.81 34.97
N GLY A 57 -8.35 15.29 36.17
CA GLY A 57 -9.01 16.44 36.81
C GLY A 57 -10.36 16.08 37.46
N LYS A 58 -10.96 14.97 37.05
CA LYS A 58 -12.06 14.25 37.71
C LYS A 58 -11.67 12.77 37.78
N GLU A 59 -12.07 12.10 38.86
CA GLU A 59 -11.87 10.65 38.99
C GLU A 59 -12.87 9.92 38.08
N LEU A 60 -12.36 9.15 37.12
CA LEU A 60 -13.12 8.42 36.11
C LEU A 60 -12.81 6.93 36.23
N ARG A 61 -13.83 6.08 36.32
CA ARG A 61 -13.69 4.63 36.44
C ARG A 61 -13.72 3.96 35.07
N ILE A 62 -12.72 3.15 34.77
CA ILE A 62 -12.68 2.40 33.52
C ILE A 62 -13.70 1.25 33.61
N VAL A 63 -14.69 1.21 32.72
CA VAL A 63 -15.74 0.16 32.72
C VAL A 63 -15.54 -0.91 31.66
N GLY A 64 -14.66 -0.65 30.69
CA GLY A 64 -14.35 -1.60 29.62
C GLY A 64 -13.18 -1.16 28.75
N ILE A 65 -12.66 -2.12 28.00
CA ILE A 65 -11.58 -1.96 27.03
C ILE A 65 -12.12 -2.35 25.66
N VAL A 66 -12.01 -1.45 24.69
CA VAL A 66 -12.35 -1.71 23.28
C VAL A 66 -11.12 -2.12 22.50
N GLU A 67 -11.30 -2.90 21.43
CA GLU A 67 -10.23 -3.24 20.49
C GLU A 67 -9.64 -1.99 19.85
N ASP A 68 -8.34 -2.04 19.55
CA ASP A 68 -7.66 -0.96 18.84
C ASP A 68 -8.22 -0.80 17.41
N PHE A 69 -8.69 0.40 17.08
CA PHE A 69 -9.18 0.74 15.75
C PHE A 69 -8.47 1.98 15.21
N HIS A 70 -8.41 2.08 13.87
CA HIS A 70 -7.78 3.21 13.20
C HIS A 70 -8.83 4.29 12.95
N PHE A 71 -8.77 5.38 13.72
CA PHE A 71 -9.58 6.56 13.49
C PHE A 71 -8.89 7.63 12.61
N ASN A 72 -7.56 7.58 12.52
CA ASN A 72 -6.73 8.40 11.63
C ASN A 72 -6.19 7.59 10.43
N SER A 73 -5.43 8.26 9.56
CA SER A 73 -4.65 7.61 8.50
C SER A 73 -3.83 6.44 9.05
N LYS A 74 -3.80 5.30 8.33
CA LYS A 74 -3.01 4.11 8.69
C LYS A 74 -1.49 4.37 8.79
N LYS A 75 -1.03 5.57 8.47
CA LYS A 75 0.35 6.02 8.67
C LYS A 75 0.68 6.24 10.14
N GLU A 76 -0.30 6.69 10.91
CA GLU A 76 -0.14 7.02 12.31
C GLU A 76 -0.34 5.77 13.19
N PRO A 77 0.41 5.66 14.30
CA PRO A 77 0.14 4.62 15.28
C PRO A 77 -1.25 4.83 15.88
N ILE A 78 -1.88 3.75 16.32
CA ILE A 78 -3.13 3.86 17.07
C ILE A 78 -2.83 4.60 18.37
N GLU A 79 -3.51 5.72 18.60
CA GLU A 79 -3.30 6.53 19.78
C GLU A 79 -4.11 6.02 20.97
N ALA A 80 -3.61 6.30 22.18
CA ALA A 80 -4.36 6.06 23.40
C ALA A 80 -5.64 6.91 23.41
N THR A 81 -6.78 6.24 23.38
CA THR A 81 -8.09 6.85 23.22
C THR A 81 -8.99 6.54 24.39
N LEU A 82 -9.71 7.56 24.86
CA LEU A 82 -10.71 7.47 25.91
C LEU A 82 -12.08 7.87 25.35
N PHE A 83 -13.08 7.06 25.65
CA PHE A 83 -14.48 7.32 25.33
C PHE A 83 -15.25 7.69 26.58
N LYS A 84 -16.15 8.66 26.45
CA LYS A 84 -17.07 9.08 27.52
C LYS A 84 -18.51 8.89 27.06
N PRO A 85 -19.46 8.69 27.99
CA PRO A 85 -20.87 8.72 27.66
C PRO A 85 -21.26 10.11 27.14
N LEU A 86 -22.09 10.14 26.09
CA LEU A 86 -22.66 11.38 25.57
C LEU A 86 -23.51 12.09 26.64
N ASP A 87 -23.33 13.40 26.81
CA ASP A 87 -24.00 14.25 27.81
C ASP A 87 -25.28 14.93 27.28
N GLY A 88 -25.94 14.30 26.30
CA GLY A 88 -27.11 14.86 25.63
C GLY A 88 -26.79 15.98 24.63
N THR A 89 -25.53 16.42 24.50
CA THR A 89 -25.10 17.41 23.50
C THR A 89 -24.29 16.78 22.35
N GLY A 90 -24.95 15.95 21.54
CA GLY A 90 -24.37 15.38 20.33
C GLY A 90 -24.31 16.38 19.17
N SER A 91 -23.12 16.64 18.64
CA SER A 91 -22.92 17.50 17.45
C SER A 91 -22.94 16.72 16.14
N SER A 92 -22.90 15.38 16.19
CA SER A 92 -22.84 14.51 15.02
C SER A 92 -23.50 13.17 15.30
N LEU A 93 -24.20 12.63 14.29
CA LEU A 93 -24.84 11.33 14.33
C LEU A 93 -24.12 10.39 13.36
N VAL A 94 -23.72 9.21 13.84
CA VAL A 94 -23.11 8.17 13.00
C VAL A 94 -24.18 7.14 12.66
N LEU A 95 -24.33 6.84 11.37
CA LEU A 95 -25.33 5.90 10.88
C LEU A 95 -24.65 4.86 10.00
N ARG A 96 -25.01 3.59 10.19
CA ARG A 96 -24.61 2.48 9.32
C ARG A 96 -25.76 2.16 8.36
N LEU A 97 -25.52 2.34 7.06
CA LEU A 97 -26.50 2.09 6.01
C LEU A 97 -26.20 0.77 5.29
N THR A 98 -27.26 0.06 4.86
CA THR A 98 -27.14 -1.12 4.01
C THR A 98 -26.86 -0.72 2.55
N PRO A 99 -25.94 -1.41 1.83
CA PRO A 99 -25.50 -0.99 0.50
C PRO A 99 -26.60 -0.90 -0.57
N GLN A 100 -27.68 -1.68 -0.46
CA GLN A 100 -28.70 -1.77 -1.51
C GLN A 100 -29.59 -0.52 -1.62
N GLU A 101 -29.66 0.34 -0.61
CA GLU A 101 -30.68 1.40 -0.52
C GLU A 101 -30.11 2.75 -0.03
N ILE A 102 -28.81 3.00 -0.22
CA ILE A 102 -28.16 4.21 0.30
C ILE A 102 -28.84 5.49 -0.22
N GLY A 103 -29.15 5.57 -1.52
CA GLY A 103 -29.75 6.75 -2.13
C GLY A 103 -31.15 7.06 -1.57
N THR A 104 -32.04 6.07 -1.60
CA THR A 104 -33.41 6.20 -1.09
C THR A 104 -33.45 6.50 0.41
N THR A 105 -32.57 5.86 1.19
CA THR A 105 -32.45 6.09 2.64
C THR A 105 -31.92 7.48 2.95
N MET A 106 -30.93 7.97 2.18
CA MET A 106 -30.37 9.30 2.36
C MET A 106 -31.41 10.40 2.05
N ASP A 107 -32.22 10.22 1.01
CA ASP A 107 -33.30 11.15 0.68
C ASP A 107 -34.37 11.19 1.78
N ALA A 108 -34.75 10.02 2.32
CA ALA A 108 -35.67 9.91 3.44
C ALA A 108 -35.10 10.58 4.72
N LEU A 109 -33.82 10.39 5.01
CA LEU A 109 -33.13 11.03 6.14
C LEU A 109 -33.11 12.55 6.00
N LYS A 110 -32.75 13.07 4.82
CA LYS A 110 -32.75 14.52 4.54
C LYS A 110 -34.15 15.13 4.70
N ALA A 111 -35.18 14.45 4.19
CA ALA A 111 -36.56 14.89 4.33
C ALA A 111 -37.01 14.91 5.79
N LYS A 112 -36.68 13.85 6.55
CA LYS A 112 -37.00 13.76 7.97
C LYS A 112 -36.26 14.80 8.79
N TYR A 113 -34.97 15.02 8.53
CA TYR A 113 -34.16 16.04 9.18
C TYR A 113 -34.78 17.44 8.99
N ARG A 114 -35.07 17.83 7.74
CA ARG A 114 -35.72 19.11 7.42
C ARG A 114 -37.06 19.29 8.15
N SER A 115 -37.84 18.20 8.30
CA SER A 115 -39.12 18.25 9.02
C SER A 115 -38.97 18.51 10.53
N ILE A 116 -37.85 18.09 11.13
CA ILE A 116 -37.58 18.24 12.56
C ILE A 116 -36.92 19.61 12.84
N THR A 117 -36.01 20.04 11.96
CA THR A 117 -35.24 21.28 12.13
C THR A 117 -35.93 22.53 11.60
N GLY A 118 -37.08 22.39 10.94
CA GLY A 118 -37.81 23.54 10.39
C GLY A 118 -37.23 24.08 9.08
N GLY A 119 -36.44 23.28 8.36
CA GLY A 119 -35.95 23.60 7.01
C GLY A 119 -34.43 23.54 6.83
N ASP A 120 -33.65 23.34 7.90
CA ASP A 120 -32.19 23.28 7.79
C ASP A 120 -31.71 22.09 6.96
N GLU A 121 -30.64 22.31 6.20
CA GLU A 121 -30.01 21.26 5.39
C GLU A 121 -29.12 20.36 6.23
N MET A 122 -29.23 19.05 6.00
CA MET A 122 -28.42 18.06 6.68
C MET A 122 -27.00 18.05 6.09
N ASN A 123 -26.01 18.43 6.91
CA ASN A 123 -24.61 18.23 6.57
C ASN A 123 -24.24 16.77 6.79
N SER A 124 -24.10 16.02 5.70
CA SER A 124 -23.73 14.60 5.72
C SER A 124 -22.49 14.36 4.87
N TYR A 125 -21.58 13.52 5.36
CA TYR A 125 -20.45 13.00 4.60
C TYR A 125 -20.35 11.49 4.83
N PHE A 126 -19.87 10.77 3.82
CA PHE A 126 -19.56 9.34 3.98
C PHE A 126 -18.16 9.19 4.58
N LEU A 127 -18.03 8.30 5.54
CA LEU A 127 -16.73 7.98 6.15
C LEU A 127 -15.73 7.48 5.09
N GLU A 128 -16.21 6.75 4.08
CA GLU A 128 -15.39 6.30 2.95
C GLU A 128 -14.81 7.46 2.13
N ASP A 129 -15.59 8.52 1.88
CA ASP A 129 -15.10 9.70 1.17
C ASP A 129 -14.03 10.44 1.96
N GLN A 130 -14.20 10.51 3.29
CA GLN A 130 -13.21 11.09 4.18
C GLN A 130 -11.92 10.27 4.20
N ILE A 131 -12.01 8.94 4.28
CA ILE A 131 -10.86 8.04 4.17
C ILE A 131 -10.17 8.23 2.81
N ASN A 132 -10.93 8.20 1.71
CA ASN A 132 -10.39 8.39 0.35
C ASN A 132 -9.72 9.76 0.18
N SER A 133 -10.25 10.81 0.81
CA SER A 133 -9.65 12.15 0.80
C SER A 133 -8.27 12.17 1.47
N GLN A 134 -8.08 11.39 2.55
CA GLN A 134 -6.79 11.24 3.21
C GLN A 134 -5.76 10.52 2.33
N TYR A 135 -6.22 9.69 1.37
CA TYR A 135 -5.37 8.96 0.42
C TYR A 135 -5.19 9.64 -0.94
N LYS A 136 -5.79 10.83 -1.17
CA LYS A 136 -5.72 11.50 -2.48
C LYS A 136 -4.29 11.86 -2.87
N GLN A 137 -3.48 12.33 -1.93
CA GLN A 137 -2.10 12.72 -2.22
C GLN A 137 -1.24 11.52 -2.62
N GLU A 138 -1.45 10.39 -1.94
CA GLU A 138 -0.80 9.11 -2.20
C GLU A 138 -1.19 8.57 -3.57
N ASN A 139 -2.48 8.62 -3.93
CA ASN A 139 -2.95 8.20 -5.24
C ASN A 139 -2.36 9.04 -6.37
N VAL A 140 -2.23 10.35 -6.18
CA VAL A 140 -1.54 11.24 -7.13
C VAL A 140 -0.07 10.86 -7.23
N MET A 141 0.62 10.64 -6.10
CA MET A 141 2.02 10.22 -6.08
C MET A 141 2.23 8.87 -6.78
N ILE A 142 1.38 7.87 -6.51
CA ILE A 142 1.41 6.55 -7.17
C ILE A 142 1.23 6.72 -8.68
N THR A 143 0.30 7.57 -9.11
CA THR A 143 0.06 7.83 -10.53
C THR A 143 1.28 8.48 -11.19
N MET A 144 1.91 9.45 -10.54
CA MET A 144 3.15 10.08 -11.02
C MET A 144 4.29 9.06 -11.11
N ILE A 145 4.52 8.28 -10.05
CA ILE A 145 5.56 7.24 -10.01
C ILE A 145 5.32 6.22 -11.13
N ASN A 146 4.10 5.71 -11.30
CA ASN A 146 3.78 4.77 -12.36
C ASN A 146 4.04 5.35 -13.75
N THR A 147 3.72 6.62 -13.96
CA THR A 147 4.03 7.31 -15.23
C THR A 147 5.53 7.37 -15.47
N PHE A 148 6.32 7.75 -14.46
CA PHE A 148 7.78 7.78 -14.55
C PHE A 148 8.38 6.38 -14.75
N VAL A 149 7.84 5.35 -14.10
CA VAL A 149 8.27 3.96 -14.27
C VAL A 149 8.04 3.50 -15.71
N VAL A 150 6.88 3.79 -16.30
CA VAL A 150 6.59 3.45 -17.69
C VAL A 150 7.54 4.18 -18.65
N VAL A 151 7.77 5.48 -18.43
CA VAL A 151 8.72 6.25 -19.25
C VAL A 151 10.16 5.72 -19.10
N ALA A 152 10.60 5.48 -17.87
CA ALA A 152 11.92 4.92 -17.59
C ALA A 152 12.10 3.54 -18.23
N ALA A 153 11.06 2.69 -18.20
CA ALA A 153 11.07 1.39 -18.87
C ALA A 153 11.19 1.54 -20.40
N LEU A 154 10.45 2.47 -21.01
CA LEU A 154 10.57 2.75 -22.45
C LEU A 154 11.97 3.23 -22.82
N VAL A 155 12.55 4.15 -22.05
CA VAL A 155 13.92 4.65 -22.25
C VAL A 155 14.93 3.52 -22.07
N ALA A 156 14.76 2.67 -21.05
CA ALA A 156 15.60 1.49 -20.84
C ALA A 156 15.50 0.50 -22.00
N PHE A 157 14.32 0.27 -22.57
CA PHE A 157 14.15 -0.59 -23.75
C PHE A 157 14.77 0.00 -25.01
N ILE A 158 14.68 1.32 -25.21
CA ILE A 158 15.37 2.01 -26.31
C ILE A 158 16.89 1.88 -26.14
N GLY A 159 17.41 2.10 -24.93
CA GLY A 159 18.82 1.95 -24.62
C GLY A 159 19.30 0.51 -24.83
N LEU A 160 18.53 -0.46 -24.35
CA LEU A 160 18.81 -1.89 -24.54
C LEU A 160 18.85 -2.24 -26.02
N PHE A 161 17.87 -1.79 -26.82
CA PHE A 161 17.79 -2.03 -28.26
C PHE A 161 18.92 -1.33 -29.03
N GLY A 162 19.28 -0.11 -28.65
CA GLY A 162 20.37 0.65 -29.25
C GLY A 162 21.73 0.00 -29.01
N ILE A 163 22.02 -0.36 -27.75
CA ILE A 163 23.27 -1.01 -27.37
C ILE A 163 23.34 -2.42 -27.93
N SER A 164 22.24 -3.18 -27.92
CA SER A 164 22.20 -4.53 -28.48
C SER A 164 22.42 -4.52 -30.00
N GLY A 165 21.80 -3.58 -30.73
CA GLY A 165 22.00 -3.41 -32.16
C GLY A 165 23.43 -3.03 -32.53
N TYR A 166 24.05 -2.12 -31.77
CA TYR A 166 25.47 -1.79 -31.95
C TYR A 166 26.38 -2.99 -31.64
N THR A 167 26.11 -3.71 -30.56
CA THR A 167 26.88 -4.89 -30.15
C THR A 167 26.75 -6.03 -31.16
N ALA A 168 25.55 -6.26 -31.70
CA ALA A 168 25.30 -7.24 -32.75
C ALA A 168 26.15 -6.92 -33.98
N ARG A 169 26.13 -5.68 -34.47
CA ARG A 169 26.97 -5.26 -35.61
C ARG A 169 28.46 -5.46 -35.36
N ARG A 170 28.95 -5.07 -34.18
CA ARG A 170 30.37 -5.23 -33.83
C ARG A 170 30.80 -6.70 -33.74
N ARG A 171 29.88 -7.60 -33.39
CA ARG A 171 30.11 -9.05 -33.29
C ARG A 171 29.73 -9.83 -34.55
N LEU A 172 29.13 -9.20 -35.56
CA LEU A 172 28.75 -9.87 -36.82
C LEU A 172 29.95 -10.49 -37.53
N LYS A 173 31.11 -9.81 -37.53
CA LYS A 173 32.35 -10.32 -38.16
C LYS A 173 32.84 -11.59 -37.47
N GLU A 174 32.91 -11.59 -36.14
CA GLU A 174 33.29 -12.77 -35.32
C GLU A 174 32.31 -13.94 -35.53
N MET A 175 31.00 -13.65 -35.56
CA MET A 175 29.96 -14.67 -35.78
C MET A 175 29.99 -15.24 -37.19
N SER A 176 30.22 -14.42 -38.20
CA SER A 176 30.30 -14.85 -39.60
C SER A 176 31.52 -15.75 -39.84
N ILE A 177 32.68 -15.39 -39.26
CA ILE A 177 33.88 -16.24 -39.29
C ILE A 177 33.61 -17.57 -38.59
N ARG A 178 33.02 -17.56 -37.39
CA ARG A 178 32.67 -18.81 -36.67
C ARG A 178 31.67 -19.68 -37.43
N LYS A 179 30.68 -19.07 -38.09
CA LYS A 179 29.69 -19.78 -38.91
C LYS A 179 30.34 -20.46 -40.11
N VAL A 180 31.27 -19.79 -40.79
CA VAL A 180 32.06 -20.39 -41.89
C VAL A 180 32.98 -21.50 -41.39
N LEU A 181 33.53 -21.37 -40.17
CA LEU A 181 34.31 -22.41 -39.49
C LEU A 181 33.46 -23.57 -38.92
N GLY A 182 32.14 -23.61 -39.18
CA GLY A 182 31.27 -24.72 -38.80
C GLY A 182 30.66 -24.64 -37.39
N ALA A 183 30.70 -23.47 -36.73
CA ALA A 183 30.06 -23.31 -35.43
C ALA A 183 28.53 -23.47 -35.53
N SER A 184 27.96 -24.31 -34.67
CA SER A 184 26.50 -24.50 -34.59
C SER A 184 25.80 -23.25 -34.06
N PHE A 185 24.54 -23.05 -34.47
CA PHE A 185 23.69 -21.97 -33.97
C PHE A 185 23.61 -21.96 -32.43
N MET A 186 23.55 -23.14 -31.82
CA MET A 186 23.50 -23.34 -30.37
C MET A 186 24.75 -22.77 -29.65
N ALA A 187 25.93 -22.92 -30.26
CA ALA A 187 27.18 -22.43 -29.68
C ALA A 187 27.25 -20.89 -29.66
N ILE A 188 26.75 -20.25 -30.73
CA ILE A 188 26.65 -18.79 -30.86
C ILE A 188 25.60 -18.25 -29.88
N GLN A 189 24.44 -18.91 -29.78
CA GLN A 189 23.37 -18.56 -28.84
C GLN A 189 23.85 -18.61 -27.38
N LYS A 190 24.59 -19.67 -27.01
CA LYS A 190 25.06 -19.87 -25.63
C LYS A 190 26.03 -18.75 -25.20
N THR A 191 26.96 -18.35 -26.07
CA THR A 191 27.92 -17.28 -25.75
C THR A 191 27.22 -15.92 -25.60
N LEU A 192 26.21 -15.64 -26.43
CA LEU A 192 25.40 -14.43 -26.32
C LEU A 192 24.60 -14.39 -25.02
N ASN A 193 23.83 -15.44 -24.74
CA ASN A 193 22.99 -15.53 -23.54
C ASN A 193 23.82 -15.44 -22.25
N LEU A 194 24.96 -16.14 -22.18
CA LEU A 194 25.83 -16.10 -21.01
C LEU A 194 26.36 -14.68 -20.75
N SER A 195 26.77 -13.97 -21.81
CA SER A 195 27.25 -12.59 -21.67
C SER A 195 26.16 -11.62 -21.21
N SER A 196 24.91 -11.84 -21.62
CA SER A 196 23.76 -11.01 -21.22
C SER A 196 23.32 -11.32 -19.79
N LEU A 197 23.32 -12.59 -19.39
CA LEU A 197 23.03 -12.99 -18.01
C LEU A 197 24.08 -12.46 -17.04
N LEU A 198 25.37 -12.49 -17.38
CA LEU A 198 26.43 -11.92 -16.53
C LEU A 198 26.22 -10.42 -16.28
N ARG A 199 25.86 -9.65 -17.32
CA ARG A 199 25.53 -8.22 -17.17
C ARG A 199 24.31 -8.00 -16.28
N LEU A 200 23.27 -8.83 -16.44
CA LEU A 200 22.07 -8.76 -15.62
C LEU A 200 22.38 -9.06 -14.14
N ILE A 201 23.14 -10.12 -13.86
CA ILE A 201 23.54 -10.50 -12.50
C ILE A 201 24.31 -9.35 -11.84
N LEU A 202 25.29 -8.77 -12.54
CA LEU A 202 26.05 -7.63 -12.02
C LEU A 202 25.15 -6.43 -11.71
N ALA A 203 24.20 -6.12 -12.60
CA ALA A 203 23.23 -5.05 -12.37
C ALA A 203 22.32 -5.34 -11.17
N THR A 204 21.83 -6.58 -11.04
CA THR A 204 20.96 -7.01 -9.93
C THR A 204 21.66 -6.98 -8.58
N ILE A 205 22.93 -7.39 -8.52
CA ILE A 205 23.74 -7.34 -7.28
C ILE A 205 23.87 -5.91 -6.76
N ILE A 206 23.95 -4.92 -7.64
CA ILE A 206 24.02 -3.50 -7.27
C ILE A 206 22.62 -2.95 -6.97
N ALA A 207 21.61 -3.32 -7.77
CA ALA A 207 20.26 -2.80 -7.63
C ALA A 207 19.57 -3.25 -6.33
N ILE A 208 19.74 -4.50 -5.91
CA ILE A 208 19.06 -5.03 -4.72
C ILE A 208 19.41 -4.24 -3.45
N PRO A 209 20.69 -4.01 -3.09
CA PRO A 209 21.04 -3.21 -1.92
C PRO A 209 20.51 -1.78 -1.97
N VAL A 210 20.57 -1.14 -3.16
CA VAL A 210 20.10 0.23 -3.34
C VAL A 210 18.59 0.33 -3.11
N VAL A 211 17.82 -0.57 -3.73
CA VAL A 211 16.36 -0.64 -3.56
C VAL A 211 16.00 -0.96 -2.12
N TYR A 212 16.68 -1.93 -1.50
CA TYR A 212 16.43 -2.30 -0.11
C TYR A 212 16.66 -1.13 0.83
N TYR A 213 17.78 -0.41 0.70
CA TYR A 213 18.09 0.75 1.55
C TYR A 213 17.07 1.88 1.40
N TRP A 214 16.69 2.21 0.16
CA TRP A 214 15.70 3.27 -0.09
C TRP A 214 14.31 2.89 0.41
N MET A 215 13.88 1.66 0.14
CA MET A 215 12.55 1.20 0.58
C MET A 215 12.48 1.04 2.09
N ASP A 216 13.52 0.54 2.75
CA ASP A 216 13.57 0.45 4.21
C ASP A 216 13.47 1.85 4.86
N SER A 217 14.24 2.82 4.35
CA SER A 217 14.15 4.20 4.81
C SER A 217 12.76 4.80 4.58
N TRP A 218 12.14 4.57 3.43
CA TRP A 218 10.79 5.05 3.15
C TRP A 218 9.73 4.38 4.03
N LEU A 219 9.78 3.05 4.16
CA LEU A 219 8.85 2.26 4.98
C LEU A 219 9.00 2.55 6.48
N SER A 220 10.16 3.02 6.93
CA SER A 220 10.38 3.43 8.33
C SER A 220 9.52 4.62 8.76
N SER A 221 9.03 5.43 7.80
CA SER A 221 8.13 6.56 8.07
C SER A 221 6.68 6.14 8.35
N PHE A 222 6.36 4.85 8.23
CA PHE A 222 5.02 4.31 8.44
C PHE A 222 4.98 3.49 9.75
N ALA A 223 4.04 3.79 10.65
CA ALA A 223 3.87 3.05 11.89
C ALA A 223 3.47 1.59 11.62
N TYR A 224 2.59 1.37 10.64
CA TYR A 224 2.22 0.05 10.14
C TYR A 224 2.87 -0.15 8.77
N ARG A 225 4.07 -0.75 8.76
CA ARG A 225 4.81 -1.07 7.55
C ARG A 225 4.73 -2.55 7.20
N ILE A 226 4.74 -2.83 5.90
CA ILE A 226 5.02 -4.18 5.41
C ILE A 226 6.53 -4.40 5.36
N ASP A 227 6.99 -5.59 5.72
CA ASP A 227 8.35 -5.98 5.39
C ASP A 227 8.45 -6.21 3.89
N LEU A 228 9.59 -5.83 3.31
CA LEU A 228 9.81 -5.93 1.87
C LEU A 228 9.87 -7.41 1.48
N PRO A 229 8.83 -7.96 0.83
CA PRO A 229 8.74 -9.39 0.66
C PRO A 229 9.79 -9.82 -0.38
N LEU A 230 10.68 -10.74 0.02
CA LEU A 230 11.70 -11.30 -0.88
C LEU A 230 11.09 -11.84 -2.18
N GLY A 231 9.86 -12.35 -2.12
CA GLY A 231 9.12 -12.82 -3.31
C GLY A 231 8.94 -11.74 -4.39
N LEU A 232 8.81 -10.47 -4.02
CA LEU A 232 8.63 -9.37 -4.97
C LEU A 232 9.95 -9.01 -5.68
N ILE A 233 11.08 -9.06 -4.95
CA ILE A 233 12.41 -8.93 -5.55
C ILE A 233 12.66 -10.09 -6.52
N VAL A 234 12.38 -11.33 -6.10
CA VAL A 234 12.56 -12.52 -6.94
C VAL A 234 11.71 -12.43 -8.21
N LEU A 235 10.44 -12.00 -8.08
CA LEU A 235 9.55 -11.79 -9.23
C LEU A 235 10.10 -10.72 -10.18
N ALA A 236 10.57 -9.58 -9.66
CA ALA A 236 11.15 -8.51 -10.47
C ALA A 236 12.40 -8.97 -11.23
N VAL A 237 13.30 -9.71 -10.57
CA VAL A 237 14.48 -10.30 -11.20
C VAL A 237 14.09 -11.35 -12.25
N ALA A 238 13.07 -12.17 -11.99
CA ALA A 238 12.56 -13.14 -12.95
C ALA A 238 12.01 -12.47 -14.21
N VAL A 239 11.22 -11.40 -14.07
CA VAL A 239 10.71 -10.61 -15.19
C VAL A 239 11.86 -9.99 -15.99
N ALA A 240 12.85 -9.40 -15.31
CA ALA A 240 14.03 -8.85 -15.96
C ALA A 240 14.83 -9.91 -16.75
N CYS A 241 15.00 -11.11 -16.17
CA CYS A 241 15.60 -12.27 -16.85
C CYS A 241 14.85 -12.62 -18.14
N VAL A 242 13.51 -12.71 -18.08
CA VAL A 242 12.68 -13.03 -19.26
C VAL A 242 12.87 -12.00 -20.37
N VAL A 243 12.91 -10.71 -20.04
CA VAL A 243 13.12 -9.63 -21.02
C VAL A 243 14.52 -9.70 -21.64
N VAL A 244 15.57 -9.86 -20.82
CA VAL A 244 16.96 -9.92 -21.30
C VAL A 244 17.20 -11.16 -22.17
N LEU A 245 16.65 -12.31 -21.80
CA LEU A 245 16.77 -13.53 -22.59
C LEU A 245 15.98 -13.43 -23.90
N SER A 246 14.76 -12.87 -23.86
CA SER A 246 13.93 -12.67 -25.06
C SER A 246 14.61 -11.74 -26.07
N THR A 247 15.19 -10.63 -25.59
CA THR A 247 15.96 -9.72 -26.46
C THR A 247 17.21 -10.40 -27.04
N ALA A 248 17.99 -11.14 -26.22
CA ALA A 248 19.16 -11.87 -26.71
C ALA A 248 18.83 -12.94 -27.76
N LEU A 249 17.70 -13.65 -27.60
CA LEU A 249 17.18 -14.61 -28.57
C LEU A 249 16.87 -13.94 -29.91
N LEU A 250 16.12 -12.84 -29.90
CA LEU A 250 15.74 -12.11 -31.11
C LEU A 250 16.96 -11.62 -31.89
N HIS A 251 17.98 -11.10 -31.21
CA HIS A 251 19.21 -10.65 -31.87
C HIS A 251 20.04 -11.79 -32.45
N SER A 252 20.13 -12.92 -31.75
CA SER A 252 20.87 -14.08 -32.22
C SER A 252 20.25 -14.69 -33.48
N ILE A 253 18.92 -14.80 -33.52
CA ILE A 253 18.18 -15.27 -34.71
C ILE A 253 18.46 -14.34 -35.89
N ARG A 254 18.31 -13.03 -35.70
CA ARG A 254 18.60 -12.04 -36.76
C ARG A 254 20.04 -12.11 -37.24
N ALA A 255 21.02 -12.26 -36.35
CA ALA A 255 22.43 -12.35 -36.70
C ALA A 255 22.78 -13.65 -37.46
N TYR A 256 22.13 -14.76 -37.12
CA TYR A 256 22.36 -16.04 -37.80
C TYR A 256 21.74 -16.08 -39.20
N LEU A 257 20.61 -15.41 -39.42
CA LEU A 257 19.93 -15.36 -40.72
C LEU A 257 20.67 -14.50 -41.76
N ILE A 258 21.59 -13.63 -41.34
CA ILE A 258 22.41 -12.84 -42.25
C ILE A 258 23.39 -13.75 -43.01
N ASN A 259 23.50 -13.52 -44.31
CA ASN A 259 24.38 -14.28 -45.19
C ASN A 259 25.83 -13.81 -44.97
N PRO A 260 26.78 -14.70 -44.62
CA PRO A 260 28.17 -14.31 -44.32
C PRO A 260 28.86 -13.61 -45.48
N VAL A 261 28.44 -13.93 -46.70
CA VAL A 261 29.00 -13.37 -47.95
C VAL A 261 28.74 -11.87 -48.02
N ASP A 262 27.58 -11.38 -47.60
CA ASP A 262 27.26 -9.95 -47.65
C ASP A 262 28.07 -9.17 -46.60
N VAL A 263 28.30 -9.78 -45.43
CA VAL A 263 29.06 -9.16 -44.31
C VAL A 263 30.57 -9.10 -44.60
N LEU A 264 31.09 -10.05 -45.38
CA LEU A 264 32.51 -10.10 -45.77
C LEU A 264 32.82 -9.31 -47.04
N LYS A 265 31.79 -8.91 -47.80
CA LYS A 265 31.90 -8.23 -49.09
C LYS A 265 31.56 -6.74 -49.03
N GLU A 266 31.03 -6.23 -47.91
CA GLU A 266 30.90 -4.79 -47.62
C GLU A 266 32.25 -4.08 -47.33
N GLU A 267 33.36 -4.66 -47.77
CA GLU A 267 34.66 -3.97 -47.93
C GLU A 267 34.87 -3.59 -49.41
#